data_AF-A0A2K8VF48-F1
#
_entry.id   AF-A0A2K8VF48-F1
#
_cell.length_a   1.000
_cell.length_b   1.000
_cell.length_c   1.000
_cell.angle_alpha   90.00
_cell.angle_beta   90.00
_cell.angle_gamma   90.00
#
_symmetry.space_group_name_H-M   'P 1'
#
loop_
_entity.id
_entity.type
_entity.pdbx_description
1 polymer ?
#
loop_
_entity_poly.entity_id
_entity_poly.type
_entity_poly.pdbx_seq_one_letter_code
_entity_poly.pdbx_strand_id
1 'polypeptide(L)'
;MDFSVLIRKSKTKNKMMKKIILLIFLFSKASNFGQIARDSVRILEIPASYANFIGEPVIVKKDSLYRFKTPEVYLVNKKSFLAMKSIYQTTINKDKMTKELVEKYSETLRRNIDLERKLKLNFQESDSLDLKIYERNQQTLDRTQKALDYTITSLDKATKSLNIIDKEGKRQRRKSIFEKILIGTAGIGVGILVGLAF
;
A
#
# COMPACT_ATOMS: atom_id res chain seq x y z
N MET A 1 -14.08 84.00 22.18
CA MET A 1 -13.63 82.60 22.02
C MET A 1 -14.77 81.82 21.39
N ASP A 2 -14.53 81.29 20.18
CA ASP A 2 -15.55 80.72 19.29
C ASP A 2 -16.16 79.41 19.83
N PHE A 3 -17.45 79.44 20.19
CA PHE A 3 -18.22 78.26 20.61
C PHE A 3 -18.26 77.16 19.55
N SER A 4 -18.08 77.51 18.28
CA SER A 4 -18.01 76.58 17.13
C SER A 4 -16.83 75.61 17.21
N VAL A 5 -15.69 76.03 17.78
CA VAL A 5 -14.48 75.22 17.92
C VAL A 5 -14.62 74.19 19.04
N LEU A 6 -15.30 74.54 20.13
CA LEU A 6 -15.50 73.65 21.29
C LEU A 6 -16.44 72.48 20.95
N ILE A 7 -17.50 72.75 20.19
CA ILE A 7 -18.47 71.72 19.74
C ILE A 7 -17.81 70.75 18.75
N ARG A 8 -16.92 71.24 17.87
CA ARG A 8 -16.17 70.40 16.92
C ARG A 8 -15.23 69.42 17.65
N LYS A 9 -14.46 69.90 18.63
CA LYS A 9 -13.57 69.06 19.45
C LYS A 9 -14.32 67.97 20.23
N SER A 10 -15.48 68.30 20.78
CA SER A 10 -16.35 67.34 21.49
C SER A 10 -16.86 66.22 20.57
N LYS A 11 -17.35 66.58 19.36
CA LYS A 11 -17.83 65.58 18.38
C LYS A 11 -16.72 64.65 17.89
N THR A 12 -15.50 65.15 17.67
CA THR A 12 -14.35 64.31 17.26
C THR A 12 -13.89 63.35 18.35
N LYS A 13 -13.88 63.78 19.61
CA LYS A 13 -13.50 62.93 20.75
C LYS A 13 -14.46 61.75 20.92
N ASN A 14 -15.76 62.01 20.74
CA ASN A 14 -16.80 60.98 20.84
C ASN A 14 -16.73 59.97 19.67
N LYS A 15 -16.36 60.42 18.47
CA LYS A 15 -16.13 59.54 17.31
C LYS A 15 -14.89 58.65 17.51
N MET A 16 -13.85 59.15 18.19
CA MET A 16 -12.64 58.39 18.50
C MET A 16 -12.89 57.32 19.57
N MET A 17 -13.62 57.66 20.65
CA MET A 17 -14.01 56.69 21.69
C MET A 17 -14.87 55.54 21.13
N LYS A 18 -15.81 55.83 20.23
CA LYS A 18 -16.62 54.79 19.58
C LYS A 18 -15.79 53.81 18.75
N LYS A 19 -14.76 54.30 18.06
CA LYS A 19 -13.84 53.45 17.28
C LYS A 19 -12.98 52.55 18.17
N ILE A 20 -12.52 53.06 19.31
CA ILE A 20 -11.74 52.29 20.28
C ILE A 20 -12.60 51.18 20.89
N ILE A 21 -13.84 51.49 21.26
CA ILE A 21 -14.79 50.48 21.80
C ILE A 21 -15.08 49.40 20.74
N LEU A 22 -15.28 49.78 19.48
CA LEU A 22 -15.49 48.82 18.39
C LEU A 22 -14.26 47.92 18.17
N LEU A 23 -13.05 48.47 18.27
CA LEU A 23 -11.80 47.73 18.13
C LEU A 23 -11.62 46.70 19.26
N ILE A 24 -11.92 47.09 20.51
CA ILE A 24 -11.88 46.20 21.67
C ILE A 24 -12.92 45.08 21.53
N PHE A 25 -14.11 45.40 21.00
CA PHE A 25 -15.16 44.40 20.78
C PHE A 25 -14.80 43.41 19.65
N LEU A 26 -14.11 43.86 18.61
CA LEU A 26 -13.58 42.98 17.56
C LEU A 26 -12.45 42.07 18.08
N PHE A 27 -11.55 42.62 18.90
CA PHE A 27 -10.42 41.86 19.45
C PHE A 27 -10.88 40.78 20.43
N SER A 28 -11.88 41.07 21.27
CA SER A 28 -12.43 40.09 22.23
C SER A 28 -13.14 38.91 21.54
N LYS A 29 -13.76 39.13 20.38
CA LYS A 29 -14.35 38.06 19.56
C LYS A 29 -13.29 37.18 18.90
N ALA A 30 -12.16 37.76 18.47
CA ALA A 30 -11.07 37.01 17.85
C ALA A 30 -10.34 36.07 18.84
N SER A 31 -10.15 36.50 20.09
CA SER A 31 -9.51 35.66 21.12
C SER A 31 -10.32 34.42 21.51
N ASN A 32 -11.65 34.45 21.42
CA ASN A 32 -12.50 33.30 21.71
C ASN A 32 -12.48 32.22 20.61
N PHE A 33 -12.20 32.60 19.36
CA PHE A 33 -12.10 31.63 18.24
C PHE A 33 -10.79 30.81 18.28
N GLY A 34 -9.71 31.38 18.84
CA GLY A 34 -8.41 30.71 18.95
C GLY A 34 -8.34 29.59 20.00
N GLN A 35 -9.20 29.63 21.03
CA GLN A 35 -9.24 28.58 22.06
C GLN A 35 -10.07 27.36 21.64
N ILE A 36 -11.14 27.56 20.87
CA ILE A 36 -12.03 26.47 20.42
C ILE A 36 -11.31 25.50 19.46
N ALA A 37 -10.33 25.97 18.69
CA ALA A 37 -9.57 25.13 17.77
C ALA A 37 -8.55 24.20 18.46
N ARG A 38 -8.12 24.50 19.70
CA ARG A 38 -7.21 23.63 20.48
C ARG A 38 -7.96 22.52 21.24
N ASP A 39 -9.24 22.73 21.56
CA ASP A 39 -10.09 21.79 22.29
C ASP A 39 -10.80 20.74 21.40
N SER A 40 -10.59 20.77 20.09
CA SER A 40 -11.28 19.86 19.16
C SER A 40 -10.72 18.42 19.17
N VAL A 41 -9.49 18.22 19.67
CA VAL A 41 -9.01 16.87 20.02
C VAL A 41 -9.49 16.59 21.44
N ARG A 42 -10.71 16.06 21.57
CA ARG A 42 -11.23 15.59 22.87
C ARG A 42 -10.39 14.39 23.34
N ILE A 43 -9.29 14.67 24.01
CA ILE A 43 -8.44 13.66 24.65
C ILE A 43 -9.23 13.09 25.83
N LEU A 44 -9.59 11.81 25.75
CA LEU A 44 -10.28 11.11 26.82
C LEU A 44 -9.25 10.70 27.87
N GLU A 45 -9.31 11.32 29.05
CA GLU A 45 -8.39 10.99 30.13
C GLU A 45 -8.90 9.79 30.93
N ILE A 46 -8.07 8.74 31.04
CA ILE A 46 -8.32 7.62 31.94
C ILE A 46 -7.67 7.96 33.29
N PRO A 47 -8.46 8.09 34.38
CA PRO A 47 -7.95 8.52 35.67
C PRO A 47 -7.06 7.43 36.30
N ALA A 48 -6.18 7.84 37.21
CA ALA A 48 -5.30 6.91 37.93
C ALA A 48 -6.09 5.89 38.77
N SER A 49 -7.29 6.25 39.22
CA SER A 49 -8.21 5.36 39.94
C SER A 49 -8.70 4.17 39.12
N TYR A 50 -8.50 4.16 37.79
CA TYR A 50 -8.89 3.05 36.92
C TYR A 50 -8.19 1.74 37.29
N ALA A 51 -6.95 1.78 37.78
CA ALA A 51 -6.22 0.58 38.19
C ALA A 51 -6.94 -0.21 39.31
N ASN A 52 -7.66 0.51 40.18
CA ASN A 52 -8.40 -0.07 41.30
C ASN A 52 -9.91 -0.07 41.07
N PHE A 53 -10.36 0.20 39.84
CA PHE A 53 -11.77 0.28 39.52
C PHE A 53 -12.39 -1.12 39.48
N ILE A 54 -13.33 -1.38 40.39
CA ILE A 54 -14.11 -2.61 40.43
C ILE A 54 -15.47 -2.32 39.81
N GLY A 55 -15.68 -2.77 38.57
CA GLY A 55 -16.93 -2.52 37.86
C GLY A 55 -16.86 -2.87 36.38
N GLU A 56 -17.80 -2.33 35.60
CA GLU A 56 -17.83 -2.55 34.16
C GLU A 56 -16.72 -1.78 33.43
N PRO A 57 -15.93 -2.43 32.56
CA PRO A 57 -14.88 -1.77 31.81
C PRO A 57 -15.39 -0.58 31.01
N VAL A 58 -14.56 0.47 30.95
CA VAL A 58 -14.86 1.66 30.15
C VAL A 58 -14.86 1.29 28.66
N ILE A 59 -15.94 1.63 27.96
CA ILE A 59 -16.07 1.36 26.52
C ILE A 59 -15.23 2.38 25.75
N VAL A 60 -14.19 1.89 25.09
CA VAL A 60 -13.36 2.70 24.20
C VAL A 60 -13.99 2.85 22.82
N LYS A 61 -14.03 4.07 22.31
CA LYS A 61 -14.39 4.42 20.92
C LYS A 61 -13.18 4.28 20.00
N LYS A 62 -13.45 3.82 18.78
CA LYS A 62 -12.48 3.80 17.67
C LYS A 62 -12.09 5.24 17.31
N ASP A 63 -10.84 5.43 16.86
CA ASP A 63 -10.31 6.71 16.38
C ASP A 63 -10.40 7.86 17.41
N SER A 64 -10.19 7.53 18.69
CA SER A 64 -10.15 8.49 19.80
C SER A 64 -8.79 8.49 20.49
N LEU A 65 -8.31 9.66 20.91
CA LEU A 65 -7.04 9.78 21.62
C LEU A 65 -7.28 9.63 23.13
N TYR A 66 -6.54 8.71 23.76
CA TYR A 66 -6.61 8.46 25.20
C TYR A 66 -5.33 8.88 25.89
N ARG A 67 -5.48 9.56 27.04
CA ARG A 67 -4.36 9.85 27.94
C ARG A 67 -4.52 9.02 29.19
N PHE A 68 -3.61 8.07 29.39
CA PHE A 68 -3.61 7.20 30.55
C PHE A 68 -2.79 7.83 31.68
N LYS A 69 -3.43 8.08 32.83
CA LYS A 69 -2.75 8.52 34.06
C LYS A 69 -2.33 7.34 34.96
N THR A 70 -2.49 6.12 34.46
CA THR A 70 -2.08 4.88 35.13
C THR A 70 -1.22 4.05 34.17
N PRO A 71 -0.15 3.38 34.66
CA PRO A 71 0.63 2.44 33.88
C PRO A 71 -0.11 1.12 33.60
N GLU A 72 -1.13 0.80 34.40
CA GLU A 72 -1.85 -0.47 34.32
C GLU A 72 -3.20 -0.30 33.64
N VAL A 73 -3.26 -0.73 32.37
CA VAL A 73 -4.47 -0.70 31.55
C VAL A 73 -4.64 -2.06 30.87
N TYR A 74 -5.75 -2.73 31.20
CA TYR A 74 -6.09 -4.02 30.60
C TYR A 74 -7.20 -3.83 29.57
N LEU A 75 -6.97 -4.35 28.36
CA LEU A 75 -7.96 -4.36 27.29
C LEU A 75 -8.72 -5.68 27.32
N VAL A 76 -10.04 -5.60 27.22
CA VAL A 76 -10.91 -6.78 27.15
C VAL A 76 -11.84 -6.67 25.95
N ASN A 77 -12.06 -7.80 25.27
CA ASN A 77 -13.04 -7.86 24.20
C ASN A 77 -14.46 -7.74 24.79
N LYS A 78 -15.27 -6.85 24.21
CA LYS A 78 -16.65 -6.60 24.65
C LYS A 78 -17.51 -7.87 24.67
N LYS A 79 -17.43 -8.71 23.63
CA LYS A 79 -18.23 -9.96 23.55
C LYS A 79 -17.81 -10.94 24.63
N SER A 80 -16.51 -11.12 24.82
CA SER A 80 -15.96 -12.01 25.84
C SER A 80 -16.34 -11.54 27.24
N PHE A 81 -16.25 -10.24 27.53
CA PHE A 81 -16.66 -9.68 28.81
C PHE A 81 -18.15 -9.92 29.10
N LEU A 82 -19.03 -9.66 28.13
CA LEU A 82 -20.47 -9.85 28.30
C LEU A 82 -20.84 -11.33 28.53
N ALA A 83 -20.24 -12.24 27.77
CA ALA A 83 -20.45 -13.68 27.97
C ALA A 83 -20.00 -14.13 29.37
N MET A 84 -18.84 -13.65 29.81
CA MET A 84 -18.32 -13.98 31.13
C MET A 84 -19.21 -13.39 32.24
N LYS A 85 -19.64 -12.14 32.08
CA LYS A 85 -20.57 -11.47 33.00
C LYS A 85 -21.89 -12.24 33.13
N SER A 86 -22.49 -12.67 32.02
CA SER A 86 -23.74 -13.44 32.07
C SER A 86 -23.56 -14.77 32.78
N ILE A 87 -22.43 -15.44 32.53
CA ILE A 87 -22.11 -16.71 33.19
C ILE A 87 -21.89 -16.50 34.69
N TYR A 88 -21.12 -15.50 35.10
CA TYR A 88 -20.92 -15.21 36.52
C TYR A 88 -22.23 -14.84 37.21
N GLN A 89 -23.08 -14.01 36.58
CA GLN A 89 -24.39 -13.63 37.13
C GLN A 89 -25.33 -14.83 37.30
N THR A 90 -25.33 -15.80 36.39
CA THR A 90 -26.15 -17.01 36.53
C THR A 90 -25.59 -18.01 37.55
N THR A 91 -24.31 -17.87 37.93
CA THR A 91 -23.59 -18.82 38.78
C THR A 91 -23.45 -18.34 40.23
N ILE A 92 -23.61 -17.04 40.50
CA ILE A 92 -23.50 -16.44 41.84
C ILE A 92 -24.40 -17.10 42.91
N ASN A 93 -25.50 -17.75 42.50
CA ASN A 93 -26.46 -18.39 43.41
C ASN A 93 -26.50 -19.93 43.34
N LYS A 94 -25.55 -20.62 42.70
CA LYS A 94 -25.60 -22.09 42.55
C LYS A 94 -24.29 -22.82 42.87
N ASP A 95 -24.49 -24.05 43.34
CA ASP A 95 -23.57 -25.07 43.86
C ASP A 95 -22.21 -25.22 43.13
N LYS A 96 -21.23 -25.82 43.82
CA LYS A 96 -19.81 -26.04 43.43
C LYS A 96 -19.64 -26.55 41.99
N MET A 97 -20.56 -27.39 41.52
CA MET A 97 -20.56 -27.94 40.15
C MET A 97 -20.76 -26.85 39.07
N THR A 98 -21.56 -25.82 39.35
CA THR A 98 -21.79 -24.71 38.42
C THR A 98 -20.53 -23.87 38.27
N LYS A 99 -19.79 -23.64 39.37
CA LYS A 99 -18.51 -22.92 39.37
C LYS A 99 -17.45 -23.65 38.55
N GLU A 100 -17.37 -24.96 38.67
CA GLU A 100 -16.47 -25.79 37.84
C GLU A 100 -16.83 -25.73 36.36
N LEU A 101 -18.13 -25.73 36.04
CA LEU A 101 -18.61 -25.58 34.66
C LEU A 101 -18.19 -24.23 34.06
N VAL A 102 -18.30 -23.15 34.83
CA VAL A 102 -17.85 -21.82 34.42
C VAL A 102 -16.34 -21.79 34.18
N GLU A 103 -15.57 -22.40 35.08
CA GLU A 103 -14.12 -22.44 34.98
C GLU A 103 -13.68 -23.18 33.72
N LYS A 104 -14.23 -24.39 33.46
CA LYS A 104 -13.97 -25.14 32.22
C LYS A 104 -14.39 -24.39 30.97
N TYR A 105 -15.54 -23.69 31.00
CA TYR A 105 -15.98 -22.88 29.87
C TYR A 105 -15.04 -21.71 29.62
N SER A 106 -14.59 -21.03 30.67
CA SER A 106 -13.63 -19.92 30.58
C SER A 106 -12.28 -20.37 30.04
N GLU A 107 -11.82 -21.56 30.44
CA GLU A 107 -10.58 -22.16 29.95
C GLU A 107 -10.71 -22.53 28.46
N THR A 108 -11.84 -23.12 28.07
CA THR A 108 -12.14 -23.46 26.67
C THR A 108 -12.20 -22.20 25.81
N LEU A 109 -12.82 -21.13 26.31
CA LEU A 109 -12.89 -19.85 25.60
C LEU A 109 -11.51 -19.23 25.41
N ARG A 110 -10.64 -19.28 26.44
CA ARG A 110 -9.24 -18.84 26.34
C ARG A 110 -8.48 -19.62 25.27
N ARG A 111 -8.60 -20.96 25.29
CA ARG A 111 -7.98 -21.82 24.27
C ARG A 111 -8.45 -21.46 22.85
N ASN A 112 -9.75 -21.25 22.66
CA ASN A 112 -10.31 -20.89 21.36
C ASN A 112 -9.81 -19.52 20.86
N ILE A 113 -9.71 -18.52 21.74
CA ILE A 113 -9.15 -17.20 21.40
C ILE A 113 -7.68 -17.32 20.98
N ASP A 114 -6.90 -18.15 21.68
CA ASP A 114 -5.49 -18.37 21.32
C ASP A 114 -5.34 -19.13 19.99
N LEU A 115 -6.21 -20.09 19.70
CA LEU A 115 -6.26 -20.77 18.40
C LEU A 115 -6.63 -19.82 17.28
N GLU A 116 -7.63 -18.94 17.48
CA GLU A 116 -7.99 -17.91 16.51
C GLU A 116 -6.84 -16.94 16.25
N ARG A 117 -6.12 -16.53 17.31
CA ARG A 117 -4.93 -15.68 17.18
C ARG A 117 -3.85 -16.37 16.35
N LYS A 118 -3.57 -17.66 16.63
CA LYS A 118 -2.59 -18.46 15.86
C LYS A 118 -3.00 -18.60 14.40
N LEU A 119 -4.27 -18.91 14.12
CA LEU A 119 -4.79 -18.97 12.75
C LEU A 119 -4.59 -17.65 12.02
N LYS A 120 -4.93 -16.52 12.66
CA LYS A 120 -4.74 -15.19 12.07
C LYS A 120 -3.28 -14.89 11.75
N LEU A 121 -2.35 -15.23 12.65
CA LEU A 121 -0.91 -15.08 12.41
C LEU A 121 -0.44 -15.94 11.24
N ASN A 122 -0.87 -17.21 11.18
CA ASN A 122 -0.54 -18.11 10.08
C ASN A 122 -1.11 -17.62 8.74
N PHE A 123 -2.33 -17.07 8.73
CA PHE A 123 -2.90 -16.46 7.52
C PHE A 123 -2.10 -15.24 7.07
N GLN A 124 -1.69 -14.36 8.00
CA GLN A 124 -0.84 -13.20 7.66
C GLN A 124 0.52 -13.64 7.10
N GLU A 125 1.11 -14.70 7.64
CA GLU A 125 2.34 -15.28 7.13
C GLU A 125 2.14 -15.91 5.74
N SER A 126 1.05 -16.66 5.53
CA SER A 126 0.68 -17.25 4.24
C SER A 126 0.42 -16.17 3.17
N ASP A 127 -0.31 -15.11 3.50
CA ASP A 127 -0.57 -13.98 2.59
C ASP A 127 0.74 -13.33 2.13
N SER A 128 1.72 -13.22 3.03
CA SER A 128 3.06 -12.69 2.70
C SER A 128 3.86 -13.65 1.80
N LEU A 129 3.67 -14.95 1.98
CA LEU A 129 4.28 -15.99 1.16
C LEU A 129 3.67 -16.01 -0.25
N ASP A 130 2.35 -15.89 -0.35
CA ASP A 130 1.62 -15.85 -1.60
C ASP A 130 2.00 -14.62 -2.44
N LEU A 131 2.18 -13.46 -1.79
CA LEU A 131 2.69 -12.26 -2.46
C LEU A 131 4.08 -12.52 -3.07
N LYS A 132 4.96 -13.18 -2.31
CA LYS A 132 6.33 -13.49 -2.75
C LYS A 132 6.38 -14.55 -3.86
N ILE A 133 5.44 -15.50 -3.86
CA ILE A 133 5.26 -16.48 -4.94
C ILE A 133 4.76 -15.77 -6.20
N TYR A 134 3.78 -14.87 -6.06
CA TYR A 134 3.26 -14.07 -7.17
C TYR A 134 4.36 -13.22 -7.82
N GLU A 135 5.20 -12.55 -7.03
CA GLU A 135 6.35 -11.79 -7.54
C GLU A 135 7.36 -12.68 -8.29
N ARG A 136 7.68 -13.87 -7.76
CA ARG A 136 8.57 -14.82 -8.44
C ARG A 136 7.98 -15.35 -9.74
N ASN A 137 6.68 -15.59 -9.77
CA ASN A 137 5.98 -16.03 -10.98
C ASN A 137 6.02 -14.94 -12.05
N GLN A 138 5.77 -13.67 -11.67
CA GLN A 138 5.91 -12.52 -12.58
C GLN A 138 7.34 -12.39 -13.14
N GLN A 139 8.36 -12.50 -12.29
CA GLN A 139 9.75 -12.48 -12.76
C GLN A 139 10.09 -13.64 -13.72
N THR A 140 9.53 -14.82 -13.47
CA THR A 140 9.75 -16.00 -14.32
C THR A 140 9.06 -15.83 -15.67
N LEU A 141 7.83 -15.30 -15.69
CA LEU A 141 7.11 -14.97 -16.90
C LEU A 141 7.85 -13.92 -17.74
N ASP A 142 8.30 -12.82 -17.13
CA ASP A 142 9.08 -11.78 -17.83
C ASP A 142 10.38 -12.33 -18.45
N ARG A 143 11.12 -13.17 -17.70
CA ARG A 143 12.32 -13.84 -18.24
C ARG A 143 12.00 -14.76 -19.41
N THR A 144 10.90 -15.49 -19.33
CA THR A 144 10.48 -16.42 -20.38
C THR A 144 10.06 -15.66 -21.63
N GLN A 145 9.32 -14.56 -21.47
CA GLN A 145 8.95 -13.68 -22.56
C GLN A 145 10.20 -13.10 -23.25
N LYS A 146 11.17 -12.60 -22.49
CA LYS A 146 12.45 -12.11 -23.05
C LYS A 146 13.23 -13.19 -23.80
N ALA A 147 13.23 -14.42 -23.29
CA ALA A 147 13.88 -15.55 -23.96
C ALA A 147 13.17 -15.93 -25.27
N LEU A 148 11.83 -15.88 -25.29
CA LEU A 148 11.03 -16.08 -26.51
C LEU A 148 11.29 -14.97 -27.53
N ASP A 149 11.29 -13.70 -27.12
CA ASP A 149 11.63 -12.57 -27.99
C ASP A 149 13.03 -12.69 -28.59
N TYR A 150 14.01 -13.11 -27.78
CA TYR A 150 15.37 -13.39 -28.27
C TYR A 150 15.37 -14.53 -29.29
N THR A 151 14.62 -15.60 -29.02
CA THR A 151 14.50 -16.75 -29.93
C THR A 151 13.86 -16.35 -31.26
N ILE A 152 12.77 -15.58 -31.21
CA ILE A 152 12.11 -15.03 -32.41
C ILE A 152 13.07 -14.16 -33.20
N THR A 153 13.80 -13.26 -32.53
CA THR A 153 14.79 -12.38 -33.17
C THR A 153 15.94 -13.17 -33.80
N SER A 154 16.40 -14.21 -33.12
CA SER A 154 17.45 -15.11 -33.63
C SER A 154 16.96 -15.88 -34.86
N LEU A 155 15.72 -16.39 -34.83
CA LEU A 155 15.10 -17.06 -35.97
C LEU A 155 14.90 -16.12 -37.16
N ASP A 156 14.49 -14.87 -36.94
CA ASP A 156 14.38 -13.87 -38.02
C ASP A 156 15.75 -13.57 -38.65
N LYS A 157 16.80 -13.42 -37.83
CA LYS A 157 18.18 -13.27 -38.32
C LYS A 157 18.66 -14.50 -39.10
N ALA A 158 18.41 -15.71 -38.59
CA ALA A 158 18.77 -16.95 -39.27
C ALA A 158 18.06 -17.08 -40.62
N THR A 159 16.78 -16.70 -40.68
CA THR A 159 15.98 -16.69 -41.91
C THR A 159 16.52 -15.69 -42.91
N LYS A 160 16.87 -14.47 -42.47
CA LYS A 160 17.52 -13.46 -43.33
C LYS A 160 18.87 -13.95 -43.85
N SER A 161 19.69 -14.55 -43.00
CA SER A 161 20.98 -15.13 -43.41
C SER A 161 20.82 -16.27 -44.43
N LEU A 162 19.85 -17.16 -44.24
CA LEU A 162 19.54 -18.22 -45.21
C LEU A 162 19.11 -17.64 -46.56
N ASN A 163 18.29 -16.59 -46.57
CA ASN A 163 17.89 -15.91 -47.80
C ASN A 163 19.08 -15.25 -48.51
N ILE A 164 20.03 -14.68 -47.77
CA ILE A 164 21.28 -14.13 -48.34
C ILE A 164 22.11 -15.26 -48.95
N ILE A 165 22.29 -16.37 -48.22
CA ILE A 165 23.05 -17.55 -48.69
C ILE A 165 22.41 -18.15 -49.95
N ASP A 166 21.08 -18.28 -50.01
CA ASP A 166 20.40 -18.78 -51.22
C ASP A 166 20.61 -17.84 -52.42
N LYS A 167 20.52 -16.53 -52.20
CA LYS A 167 20.77 -15.52 -53.25
C LYS A 167 22.22 -15.55 -53.74
N GLU A 168 23.19 -15.69 -52.84
CA GLU A 168 24.61 -15.81 -53.18
C GLU A 168 24.93 -17.15 -53.85
N GLY A 169 24.35 -18.26 -53.37
CA GLY A 169 24.47 -19.58 -53.98
C GLY A 169 23.94 -19.61 -55.41
N LYS A 170 22.77 -19.00 -55.67
CA LYS A 170 22.25 -18.82 -57.04
C LYS A 170 23.14 -17.94 -57.92
N ARG A 171 23.82 -16.94 -57.34
CA ARG A 171 24.78 -16.09 -58.07
C ARG A 171 26.08 -16.85 -58.40
N GLN A 172 26.61 -17.62 -57.44
CA GLN A 172 27.80 -18.45 -57.64
C GLN A 172 27.54 -19.57 -58.66
N ARG A 173 26.38 -20.25 -58.61
CA ARG A 173 26.00 -21.25 -59.61
C ARG A 173 25.99 -20.67 -61.02
N ARG A 174 25.44 -19.47 -61.21
CA ARG A 174 25.47 -18.78 -62.51
C ARG A 174 26.90 -18.47 -62.95
N LYS A 175 27.75 -17.95 -62.06
CA LYS A 175 29.18 -17.71 -62.39
C LYS A 175 29.92 -18.98 -62.78
N SER A 176 29.73 -20.07 -62.04
CA SER A 176 30.36 -21.36 -62.34
C SER A 176 29.91 -21.93 -63.69
N ILE A 177 28.63 -21.78 -64.05
CA ILE A 177 28.13 -22.17 -65.37
C ILE A 177 28.76 -21.30 -66.48
N PHE A 178 28.86 -19.98 -66.27
CA PHE A 178 29.54 -19.08 -67.21
C PHE A 178 31.03 -19.42 -67.38
N GLU A 179 31.74 -19.71 -66.30
CA GLU A 179 33.15 -20.14 -66.34
C GLU A 179 33.31 -21.45 -67.11
N LYS A 180 32.44 -22.45 -66.88
CA LYS A 180 32.46 -23.71 -67.62
C LYS A 180 32.20 -23.52 -69.11
N ILE A 181 31.25 -22.65 -69.47
CA ILE A 181 30.97 -22.32 -70.88
C ILE A 181 32.18 -21.63 -71.51
N LEU A 182 32.79 -20.65 -70.83
CA LEU A 182 33.95 -19.91 -71.32
C LEU A 182 35.16 -20.81 -71.54
N ILE A 183 35.43 -21.74 -70.63
CA ILE A 183 36.51 -22.73 -70.78
C ILE A 183 36.20 -23.69 -71.93
N GLY A 184 34.95 -24.13 -72.06
CA GLY A 184 34.51 -24.99 -73.16
C GLY A 184 34.67 -24.34 -74.54
N THR A 185 34.30 -23.06 -74.68
CA THR A 185 34.46 -22.32 -75.94
C THR A 185 35.91 -21.96 -76.23
N ALA A 186 36.71 -21.63 -75.20
CA ALA A 186 38.14 -21.42 -75.35
C ALA A 186 38.87 -22.71 -75.78
N GLY A 187 38.48 -23.87 -75.25
CA GLY A 187 39.03 -25.18 -75.64
C GLY A 187 38.73 -25.55 -77.09
N ILE A 188 37.53 -25.22 -77.60
CA ILE A 188 37.15 -25.42 -79.01
C ILE A 188 37.96 -24.49 -79.93
N GLY A 189 38.17 -23.23 -79.52
CA GLY A 189 38.97 -22.27 -80.29
C GLY A 189 40.44 -22.68 -80.45
N VAL A 190 41.05 -23.24 -79.40
CA VAL A 190 42.43 -23.78 -79.47
C VAL A 190 42.49 -25.05 -80.31
N GLY A 191 41.48 -25.92 -80.22
CA GLY A 191 41.40 -27.15 -81.03
C GLY A 191 41.31 -26.90 -82.54
N ILE A 192 40.56 -25.87 -82.96
CA ILE A 192 40.43 -25.50 -84.39
C ILE A 192 41.74 -24.89 -84.92
N LEU A 193 42.48 -24.11 -84.13
CA LEU A 193 43.76 -23.53 -84.53
C LEU A 193 44.88 -24.57 -84.66
N VAL A 194 44.92 -25.57 -83.77
CA VAL A 194 45.92 -26.65 -83.84
C VAL A 194 45.58 -27.64 -84.97
N GLY A 195 44.30 -27.91 -85.21
CA GLY A 195 43.85 -28.83 -86.28
C GLY A 195 43.91 -28.27 -87.71
N LEU A 196 44.07 -26.95 -87.89
CA LEU A 196 44.34 -26.32 -89.19
C LEU A 196 45.84 -26.09 -89.45
N ALA A 197 46.68 -26.23 -88.42
CA ALA A 197 48.13 -26.04 -88.48
C ALA A 197 48.91 -27.37 -88.62
N PHE A 198 48.21 -28.51 -88.67
CA PHE A 198 48.77 -29.85 -88.89
C PHE A 198 48.02 -30.57 -90.02
#